data_AF-A0A485BG21-F1
#
_entry.id   AF-A0A485BG21-F1
#
_cell.length_a   1.000
_cell.length_b   1.000
_cell.length_c   1.000
_cell.angle_alpha   90.00
_cell.angle_beta   90.00
_cell.angle_gamma   90.00
#
_symmetry.space_group_name_H-M   'P 1'
#
loop_
_entity.id
_entity.type
_entity.pdbx_description
1 polymer ?
#
loop_
_entity_poly.entity_id
_entity_poly.type
_entity_poly.pdbx_seq_one_letter_code
_entity_poly.pdbx_strand_id
1 'polypeptide(L)'
;MQGEVITGVVLAGGRATRMEGADKGLQLLDGKPLWRHVADALSPQVANLAISANRNLERWYESGYPVYSDSLADFPGPLAGMLSVMQQTQSEWFLFCPLRYSLYPPHSWLSALYSRKRPPP
;
A
#
# COMPACT_ATOMS: atom_id res chain seq x y z
N MET A 1 7.39 4.41 21.50
CA MET A 1 7.39 4.20 20.03
C MET A 1 8.80 4.07 19.45
N GLN A 2 9.87 4.11 20.25
CA GLN A 2 11.24 4.08 19.72
C GLN A 2 11.65 2.63 19.43
N GLY A 3 11.88 2.28 18.16
CA GLY A 3 12.67 1.10 17.80
C GLY A 3 12.32 0.39 16.50
N GLU A 4 11.04 0.24 16.16
CA GLU A 4 10.65 -0.64 15.04
C GLU A 4 10.46 0.12 13.73
N VAL A 5 11.25 -0.26 12.71
CA VAL A 5 11.13 0.27 11.34
C VAL A 5 9.93 -0.41 10.67
N ILE A 6 8.91 0.39 10.33
CA ILE A 6 7.70 -0.08 9.67
C ILE A 6 7.70 0.40 8.23
N THR A 7 7.47 -0.51 7.29
CA THR A 7 7.27 -0.19 5.87
C THR A 7 5.77 -0.10 5.56
N GLY A 8 5.31 1.07 5.14
CA GLY A 8 3.96 1.27 4.61
C GLY A 8 3.87 0.84 3.16
N VAL A 9 2.79 0.18 2.79
CA VAL A 9 2.59 -0.36 1.44
C VAL A 9 1.24 0.05 0.89
N VAL A 10 1.24 0.77 -0.23
CA VAL A 10 0.03 1.06 -1.00
C VAL A 10 -0.24 -0.13 -1.93
N LEU A 11 -1.36 -0.82 -1.73
CA LEU A 11 -1.79 -1.93 -2.59
C LEU A 11 -2.61 -1.39 -3.77
N ALA A 12 -1.93 -1.19 -4.90
CA ALA A 12 -2.49 -0.71 -6.17
C ALA A 12 -2.57 -1.79 -7.27
N GLY A 13 -2.11 -3.01 -6.98
CA GLY A 13 -2.14 -4.15 -7.90
C GLY A 13 -3.52 -4.82 -8.07
N GLY A 14 -3.54 -5.86 -8.88
CA GLY A 14 -4.73 -6.66 -9.19
C GLY A 14 -5.26 -6.52 -10.62
N ARG A 15 -6.30 -7.29 -10.93
CA ARG A 15 -6.83 -7.47 -12.30
C ARG A 15 -7.67 -6.30 -12.84
N ALA A 16 -8.09 -5.36 -11.99
CA ALA A 16 -9.05 -4.28 -12.28
C ALA A 16 -10.27 -4.67 -13.14
N THR A 17 -10.85 -5.83 -12.84
CA THR A 17 -12.04 -6.35 -13.51
C THR A 17 -13.30 -5.51 -13.28
N ARG A 18 -13.31 -4.65 -12.25
CA ARG A 18 -14.48 -3.85 -11.86
C ARG A 18 -14.49 -2.41 -12.41
N MET A 19 -13.37 -1.93 -12.97
CA MET A 19 -13.24 -0.57 -13.51
C MET A 19 -12.93 -0.60 -15.01
N GLU A 20 -13.46 -1.59 -15.74
CA GLU A 20 -13.23 -1.73 -17.19
C GLU A 20 -11.75 -1.71 -17.58
N GLY A 21 -10.89 -2.25 -16.72
CA GLY A 21 -9.44 -2.27 -16.92
C GLY A 21 -8.71 -1.01 -16.47
N ALA A 22 -9.40 0.07 -16.09
CA ALA A 22 -8.78 1.30 -15.61
C ALA A 22 -7.92 1.05 -14.36
N ASP A 23 -6.79 1.75 -14.29
CA ASP A 23 -5.93 1.74 -13.12
C ASP A 23 -6.48 2.69 -12.08
N LYS A 24 -7.15 2.10 -11.10
CA LYS A 24 -7.80 2.82 -10.00
C LYS A 24 -6.81 3.75 -9.29
N GLY A 25 -5.59 3.32 -9.04
CA GLY A 25 -4.65 4.12 -8.25
C GLY A 25 -4.31 5.44 -8.92
N LEU A 26 -4.26 5.45 -10.25
CA LEU A 26 -3.94 6.60 -11.08
C LEU A 26 -5.14 7.50 -11.36
N GLN A 27 -6.37 7.08 -11.02
CA GLN A 27 -7.55 7.94 -11.16
C GLN A 27 -7.48 9.11 -10.18
N LEU A 28 -7.95 10.27 -10.63
CA LEU A 28 -7.98 11.48 -9.83
C LEU A 28 -9.19 11.49 -8.90
N LEU A 29 -8.97 11.91 -7.66
CA LEU A 29 -9.97 12.34 -6.71
C LEU A 29 -9.55 13.71 -6.20
N ASP A 30 -10.40 14.71 -6.38
CA ASP A 30 -10.12 16.12 -6.07
C ASP A 30 -8.79 16.61 -6.67
N GLY A 31 -8.56 16.29 -7.94
CA GLY A 31 -7.36 16.70 -8.69
C GLY A 31 -6.07 15.95 -8.34
N LYS A 32 -6.12 14.97 -7.42
CA LYS A 32 -4.96 14.21 -6.97
C LYS A 32 -5.15 12.70 -7.15
N PRO A 33 -4.13 11.96 -7.62
CA PRO A 33 -4.24 10.51 -7.79
C PRO A 33 -4.62 9.80 -6.48
N LEU A 34 -5.52 8.84 -6.55
CA LEU A 34 -6.00 8.08 -5.39
C LEU A 34 -4.88 7.45 -4.58
N TRP A 35 -3.86 6.92 -5.25
CA TRP A 35 -2.70 6.34 -4.58
C TRP A 35 -1.95 7.35 -3.71
N ARG A 36 -1.89 8.61 -4.15
CA ARG A 36 -1.16 9.66 -3.44
C ARG A 36 -1.89 10.08 -2.17
N HIS A 37 -3.21 10.06 -2.17
CA HIS A 37 -3.98 10.27 -0.94
C HIS A 37 -3.69 9.19 0.10
N VAL A 38 -3.59 7.93 -0.31
CA VAL A 38 -3.23 6.82 0.59
C VAL A 38 -1.78 6.95 1.07
N ALA A 39 -0.85 7.25 0.16
CA ALA A 39 0.57 7.44 0.49
C ALA A 39 0.76 8.57 1.51
N ASP A 40 0.12 9.72 1.31
CA ASP A 40 0.25 10.88 2.22
C ASP A 40 -0.34 10.58 3.61
N ALA A 41 -1.38 9.76 3.69
CA ALA A 41 -1.95 9.33 4.97
C ALA A 41 -1.06 8.31 5.71
N LEU A 42 -0.34 7.46 4.97
CA LEU A 42 0.60 6.49 5.52
C LEU A 42 1.94 7.12 5.92
N SER A 43 2.46 8.05 5.11
CA SER A 43 3.81 8.62 5.25
C SER A 43 4.17 9.10 6.67
N PRO A 44 3.32 9.81 7.43
CA PRO A 44 3.71 10.26 8.77
C PRO A 44 3.75 9.15 9.81
N GLN A 45 3.29 7.93 9.48
CA GLN A 45 3.20 6.80 10.41
C GLN A 45 4.26 5.72 10.15
N VAL A 46 4.98 5.78 9.03
CA VAL A 46 5.89 4.70 8.59
C VAL A 46 7.28 5.25 8.29
N ALA A 47 8.30 4.42 8.45
CA ALA A 47 9.67 4.80 8.15
C ALA A 47 9.95 4.76 6.64
N ASN A 48 9.37 3.78 5.95
CA ASN A 48 9.52 3.59 4.51
C ASN A 48 8.15 3.48 3.84
N LEU A 49 8.07 3.83 2.56
CA LEU A 49 6.88 3.66 1.73
C LEU A 49 7.22 2.86 0.47
N ALA A 50 6.32 1.97 0.08
CA ALA A 50 6.39 1.21 -1.16
C ALA A 50 5.00 1.10 -1.82
N ILE A 51 5.01 0.79 -3.12
CA ILE A 51 3.80 0.60 -3.92
C ILE A 51 3.81 -0.82 -4.48
N SER A 52 2.71 -1.55 -4.33
CA SER A 52 2.47 -2.79 -5.07
C SER A 52 1.60 -2.47 -6.29
N ALA A 53 2.12 -2.67 -7.50
CA ALA A 53 1.42 -2.40 -8.75
C ALA A 53 1.85 -3.37 -9.87
N ASN A 54 0.88 -3.73 -10.72
CA ASN A 54 1.06 -4.77 -11.75
C ASN A 54 0.91 -4.26 -13.19
N ARG A 55 0.49 -3.01 -13.38
CA ARG A 55 0.10 -2.43 -14.68
C ARG A 55 0.48 -0.95 -14.71
N ASN A 56 0.63 -0.38 -15.90
CA ASN A 56 1.05 1.02 -16.10
C ASN A 56 2.32 1.38 -15.31
N LEU A 57 3.28 0.45 -15.23
CA LEU A 57 4.43 0.55 -14.34
C LEU A 57 5.24 1.83 -14.57
N GLU A 58 5.35 2.28 -15.82
CA GLU A 58 5.99 3.56 -16.16
C GLU A 58 5.44 4.74 -15.35
N ARG A 59 4.11 4.85 -15.25
CA ARG A 59 3.43 5.90 -14.46
C ARG A 59 3.63 5.71 -12.95
N TRP A 60 3.78 4.47 -12.51
CA TRP A 60 4.05 4.18 -11.09
C TRP A 60 5.49 4.49 -10.72
N TYR A 61 6.45 4.31 -11.61
CA TYR A 61 7.85 4.69 -11.38
C TYR A 61 8.01 6.22 -11.25
N GLU A 62 7.17 7.01 -11.92
CA GLU A 62 7.09 8.47 -11.72
C GLU A 62 6.69 8.88 -10.29
N SER A 63 6.17 7.96 -9.46
CA SER A 63 5.83 8.24 -8.06
C SER A 63 7.03 8.60 -7.19
N GLY A 64 8.23 8.14 -7.57
CA GLY A 64 9.46 8.25 -6.76
C GLY A 64 9.56 7.24 -5.62
N TYR A 65 8.58 6.33 -5.46
CA TYR A 65 8.62 5.26 -4.47
C TYR A 65 9.04 3.93 -5.10
N PRO A 66 9.63 3.00 -4.33
CA PRO A 66 9.81 1.62 -4.77
C PRO A 66 8.48 1.01 -5.21
N VAL A 67 8.46 0.45 -6.42
CA VAL A 67 7.30 -0.21 -7.02
C VAL A 67 7.60 -1.70 -7.20
N TYR A 68 6.77 -2.55 -6.63
CA TYR A 68 6.89 -4.00 -6.71
C TYR A 68 5.68 -4.60 -7.43
N SER A 69 5.95 -5.48 -8.40
CA SER A 69 4.92 -6.26 -9.08
C SER A 69 4.73 -7.62 -8.42
N ASP A 70 3.53 -8.18 -8.57
CA ASP A 70 3.21 -9.51 -8.06
C ASP A 70 4.14 -10.56 -8.69
N SER A 71 4.70 -11.44 -7.86
CA SER A 71 5.51 -12.59 -8.29
C SER A 71 4.66 -13.74 -8.83
N LEU A 72 3.36 -13.76 -8.48
CA LEU A 72 2.39 -14.75 -8.94
C LEU A 72 1.68 -14.27 -10.21
N ALA A 73 1.55 -15.16 -11.19
CA ALA A 73 0.76 -14.92 -12.39
C ALA A 73 -0.72 -14.68 -12.07
N ASP A 74 -1.43 -14.03 -12.99
CA ASP A 74 -2.88 -13.77 -12.95
C ASP A 74 -3.40 -12.90 -11.78
N PHE A 75 -2.51 -12.38 -10.93
CA PHE A 75 -2.81 -11.44 -9.84
C PHE A 75 -3.98 -11.93 -8.97
N PRO A 76 -3.81 -13.06 -8.24
CA PRO A 76 -4.92 -13.80 -7.61
C PRO A 76 -5.56 -13.08 -6.42
N GLY A 77 -5.12 -11.85 -6.11
CA GLY A 77 -5.73 -11.00 -5.11
C GLY A 77 -4.71 -10.25 -4.27
N PRO A 78 -5.16 -9.53 -3.24
CA PRO A 78 -4.31 -8.63 -2.45
C PRO A 78 -3.17 -9.34 -1.71
N LEU A 79 -3.32 -10.62 -1.34
CA LEU A 79 -2.26 -11.38 -0.67
C LEU A 79 -1.05 -11.62 -1.57
N ALA A 80 -1.23 -11.72 -2.89
CA ALA A 80 -0.11 -11.84 -3.84
C ALA A 80 0.76 -10.57 -3.82
N GLY A 81 0.13 -9.39 -3.79
CA GLY A 81 0.83 -8.12 -3.65
C GLY A 81 1.55 -7.98 -2.31
N MET A 82 0.91 -8.40 -1.21
CA MET A 82 1.55 -8.42 0.10
C MET A 82 2.80 -9.31 0.10
N LEU A 83 2.66 -10.55 -0.37
CA LEU A 83 3.77 -11.51 -0.48
C LEU A 83 4.93 -10.96 -1.30
N SER A 84 4.62 -10.36 -2.46
CA SER A 84 5.63 -9.89 -3.39
C SER A 84 6.45 -8.74 -2.82
N VAL A 85 5.82 -7.82 -2.09
CA VAL A 85 6.53 -6.75 -1.38
C VAL A 85 7.39 -7.32 -0.25
N MET A 86 6.86 -8.26 0.54
CA MET A 86 7.60 -8.89 1.64
C MET A 86 8.83 -9.69 1.16
N GLN A 87 8.74 -10.31 -0.01
CA GLN A 87 9.88 -11.03 -0.63
C GLN A 87 10.98 -10.10 -1.15
N GLN A 88 10.63 -8.86 -1.50
CA GLN A 88 11.53 -7.92 -2.17
C GLN A 88 12.00 -6.77 -1.27
N THR A 89 11.44 -6.64 -0.06
CA THR A 89 11.77 -5.58 0.89
C THR A 89 12.22 -6.17 2.22
N GLN A 90 13.38 -5.73 2.72
CA GLN A 90 13.85 -6.08 4.05
C GLN A 90 13.19 -5.17 5.10
N SER A 91 12.12 -5.65 5.74
CA SER A 91 11.43 -4.96 6.84
C SER A 91 10.82 -6.01 7.77
N GLU A 92 10.89 -5.77 9.08
CA GLU A 92 10.28 -6.67 10.06
C GLU A 92 8.75 -6.51 10.08
N TRP A 93 8.29 -5.27 9.96
CA TRP A 93 6.87 -4.92 10.02
C TRP A 93 6.42 -4.20 8.76
N PHE A 94 5.19 -4.53 8.34
CA PHE A 94 4.53 -3.93 7.19
C PHE A 94 3.14 -3.42 7.58
N LEU A 95 2.78 -2.26 7.05
CA LEU A 95 1.43 -1.70 7.12
C LEU A 95 0.86 -1.62 5.71
N PHE A 96 -0.02 -2.57 5.35
CA PHE A 96 -0.65 -2.61 4.04
C PHE A 96 -1.95 -1.80 4.01
N CYS A 97 -2.11 -0.95 3.01
CA CYS A 97 -3.32 -0.16 2.81
C CYS A 97 -3.85 -0.31 1.36
N PRO A 98 -5.08 -0.81 1.17
CA PRO A 98 -5.69 -0.88 -0.16
C PRO A 98 -6.25 0.47 -0.61
N LEU A 99 -6.32 0.68 -1.92
CA LEU A 99 -6.99 1.84 -2.53
C LEU A 99 -8.51 1.80 -2.27
N ARG A 100 -8.99 2.52 -1.26
CA ARG A 100 -10.42 2.69 -0.95
C ARG A 100 -10.81 4.16 -0.86
N TYR A 101 -11.95 4.49 -1.48
CA TYR A 101 -12.48 5.87 -1.61
C TYR A 101 -13.05 6.45 -0.31
N SER A 102 -13.42 5.61 0.67
CA SER A 102 -14.30 6.06 1.77
C SER A 102 -13.60 6.25 3.11
N LEU A 103 -12.36 5.81 3.29
CA LEU A 103 -11.67 5.86 4.58
C LEU A 103 -10.17 5.98 4.33
N TYR A 104 -9.65 7.21 4.29
CA TYR A 104 -8.22 7.41 4.45
C TYR A 104 -7.81 6.98 5.85
N PRO A 105 -6.68 6.29 6.03
CA PRO A 105 -6.25 5.90 7.35
C PRO A 105 -5.97 7.17 8.17
N PRO A 106 -6.70 7.44 9.27
CA PRO A 106 -6.36 8.54 10.15
C PRO A 106 -4.97 8.30 10.75
N HIS A 107 -4.31 9.39 11.14
CA HIS A 107 -2.96 9.38 11.71
C HIS A 107 -2.79 8.49 12.96
N SER A 108 -3.88 8.02 13.56
CA SER A 108 -3.88 7.18 14.76
C SER A 108 -3.91 5.67 14.49
N TRP A 109 -4.08 5.20 13.25
CA TRP A 109 -4.31 3.78 12.96
C TRP A 109 -3.15 2.87 13.35
N LEU A 110 -1.91 3.26 13.09
CA LEU A 110 -0.77 2.45 13.50
C LEU A 110 -0.75 2.27 15.03
N SER A 111 -0.93 3.37 15.77
CA SER A 111 -0.97 3.33 17.24
C SER A 111 -2.12 2.46 17.77
N ALA A 112 -3.27 2.45 17.09
CA ALA A 112 -4.45 1.68 17.47
C ALA A 112 -4.33 0.18 17.17
N LEU A 113 -3.65 -0.21 16.08
CA LEU A 113 -3.38 -1.62 15.80
C LEU A 113 -2.33 -2.19 16.75
N TYR A 114 -1.28 -1.40 17.04
CA TYR A 114 -0.20 -1.83 17.92
C TYR A 114 -0.67 -2.00 19.38
N SER A 115 -1.54 -1.12 19.87
CA SER A 115 -2.10 -1.27 21.23
C SER A 115 -2.91 -2.55 21.42
N ARG A 116 -3.44 -3.12 20.32
CA ARG A 116 -4.20 -4.39 20.30
C ARG A 116 -3.33 -5.63 20.11
N LYS A 117 -2.04 -5.49 19.79
CA LYS A 117 -1.09 -6.62 19.70
C LYS A 117 -0.67 -7.17 21.07
N ARG A 118 -0.90 -6.43 22.16
CA ARG A 118 -0.66 -6.97 23.50
C ARG A 118 -1.67 -8.09 23.77
N PRO A 119 -1.23 -9.32 24.10
CA PRO A 119 -2.16 -10.34 24.57
C PRO A 119 -2.90 -9.80 25.82
N PRO A 120 -4.16 -10.23 26.07
CA PRO A 120 -4.77 -9.99 27.37
C PRO A 120 -3.85 -10.53 28.48
N PRO A 121 -3.89 -9.93 29.68
CA PRO A 121 -3.02 -10.32 30.80
C PRO A 121 -3.13 -11.80 31.15
#